data_AF-A0A7V8Z432-F1
#
_entry.id   AF-A0A7V8Z432-F1
#
_cell.length_a   1.000
_cell.length_b   1.000
_cell.length_c   1.000
_cell.angle_alpha   90.00
_cell.angle_beta   90.00
_cell.angle_gamma   90.00
#
_symmetry.space_group_name_H-M   'P 1'
#
loop_
_entity.id
_entity.type
_entity.pdbx_description
1 polymer ?
#
loop_
_entity_poly.entity_id
_entity_poly.type
_entity_poly.pdbx_seq_one_letter_code
_entity_poly.pdbx_strand_id
1 'polypeptide(L)'
;MRWLLGLGSLGFGVWGLASPETLARSMGVTESMARTIGFRDLASGGFLLAKGGPLAYGSRALFDFGDAFVTRNTKPKIAAAAAAFGLLSLVLTIRAIRRNRSQPDIPSELA
;
A
#
# COMPACT_ATOMS: atom_id res chain seq x y z
N MET A 1 -2.29 11.97 -5.49
CA MET A 1 -2.51 10.76 -4.65
C MET A 1 -1.38 9.74 -4.76
N ARG A 2 -0.96 9.33 -5.97
CA ARG A 2 0.20 8.45 -6.20
C ARG A 2 1.42 8.77 -5.34
N TRP A 3 1.87 10.02 -5.39
CA TRP A 3 3.05 10.50 -4.66
C TRP A 3 2.88 10.43 -3.14
N LEU A 4 1.72 10.84 -2.62
CA LEU A 4 1.45 10.81 -1.18
C LEU A 4 1.46 9.37 -0.65
N LEU A 5 0.74 8.45 -1.32
CA LEU A 5 0.73 7.05 -0.94
C LEU A 5 2.11 6.41 -1.11
N GLY A 6 2.80 6.72 -2.21
CA GLY A 6 4.14 6.21 -2.48
C GLY A 6 5.17 6.63 -1.44
N LEU A 7 5.25 7.93 -1.13
CA LEU A 7 6.15 8.47 -0.11
C LEU A 7 5.79 8.01 1.29
N GLY A 8 4.50 7.93 1.62
CA GLY A 8 4.05 7.37 2.90
C GLY A 8 4.48 5.92 3.07
N SER A 9 4.28 5.10 2.03
CA SER A 9 4.73 3.70 2.01
C SER A 9 6.24 3.60 2.14
N LEU A 10 7.01 4.43 1.44
CA LEU A 10 8.47 4.45 1.60
C LEU A 10 8.88 4.82 3.04
N GLY A 11 8.24 5.81 3.65
CA GLY A 11 8.53 6.23 5.02
C GLY A 11 8.29 5.11 6.04
N PHE A 12 7.12 4.45 5.98
CA PHE A 12 6.84 3.29 6.82
C PHE A 12 7.77 2.11 6.52
N GLY A 13 8.13 1.95 5.25
CA GLY A 13 9.06 0.93 4.80
C GLY A 13 10.45 1.09 5.41
N VAL A 14 11.02 2.30 5.32
CA VAL A 14 12.29 2.66 5.96
C VAL A 14 12.19 2.48 7.47
N TRP A 15 11.12 2.94 8.10
CA TRP A 15 10.93 2.79 9.54
C TRP A 15 10.90 1.32 9.99
N GLY A 16 10.18 0.47 9.25
CA GLY A 16 10.09 -0.96 9.53
C GLY A 16 11.37 -1.75 9.31
N LEU A 17 12.30 -1.25 8.51
CA LEU A 17 13.61 -1.87 8.33
C LEU A 17 14.69 -1.29 9.26
N ALA A 18 14.68 0.02 9.49
CA ALA A 18 15.68 0.71 10.31
C ALA A 18 15.40 0.59 11.82
N SER A 19 14.14 0.46 12.22
CA SER A 19 13.74 0.38 13.63
C SER A 19 12.54 -0.56 13.83
N PRO A 20 12.67 -1.84 13.47
CA PRO A 20 11.57 -2.81 13.47
C PRO A 20 10.94 -2.99 14.86
N GLU A 21 11.70 -2.89 15.94
CA GLU A 21 11.20 -2.98 17.32
C GLU A 21 10.18 -1.87 17.66
N THR A 22 10.43 -0.65 17.17
CA THR A 22 9.56 0.49 17.41
C THR A 22 8.28 0.39 16.59
N LEU A 23 8.38 -0.08 15.33
CA LEU A 23 7.21 -0.36 14.50
C LEU A 23 6.39 -1.54 15.07
N ALA A 24 7.05 -2.60 15.52
CA ALA A 24 6.40 -3.75 16.16
C ALA A 24 5.56 -3.32 17.38
N ARG A 25 6.12 -2.46 18.24
CA ARG A 25 5.40 -1.91 19.39
C ARG A 25 4.22 -1.02 19.01
N SER A 26 4.38 -0.18 17.98
CA SER A 26 3.30 0.73 17.54
C SER A 26 2.12 -0.05 16.95
N MET A 27 2.42 -1.08 16.16
CA MET A 27 1.41 -1.93 15.52
C MET A 27 0.91 -3.08 16.41
N GLY A 28 1.60 -3.41 17.50
CA GLY A 28 1.25 -4.54 18.36
C GLY A 28 1.47 -5.89 17.65
N VAL A 29 2.59 -6.02 16.93
CA VAL A 29 3.00 -7.22 16.19
C VAL A 29 4.41 -7.63 16.60
N THR A 30 4.90 -8.77 16.09
CA THR A 30 6.29 -9.21 16.31
C THR A 30 7.27 -8.39 15.47
N GLU A 31 8.53 -8.34 15.88
CA GLU A 31 9.59 -7.65 15.13
C GLU A 31 9.78 -8.22 13.71
N SER A 32 9.73 -9.54 13.57
CA SER A 32 9.79 -10.21 12.26
C SER A 32 8.65 -9.78 11.33
N MET A 33 7.44 -9.65 11.88
CA MET A 33 6.29 -9.13 11.13
C MET A 33 6.50 -7.65 10.75
N ALA A 34 7.02 -6.84 11.66
CA ALA A 34 7.33 -5.43 11.40
C ALA A 34 8.35 -5.24 10.27
N ARG A 35 9.40 -6.09 10.21
CA ARG A 35 10.35 -6.11 9.08
C ARG A 35 9.68 -6.49 7.77
N THR A 36 8.78 -7.48 7.82
CA THR A 36 8.02 -7.93 6.65
C THR A 36 7.09 -6.83 6.13
N ILE A 37 6.39 -6.13 7.02
CA ILE A 37 5.59 -4.94 6.71
C ILE A 37 6.49 -3.87 6.09
N GLY A 38 7.64 -3.58 6.70
CA GLY A 38 8.60 -2.60 6.19
C GLY A 38 9.06 -2.90 4.76
N PHE A 39 9.42 -4.16 4.46
CA PHE A 39 9.81 -4.55 3.11
C PHE A 39 8.66 -4.39 2.09
N ARG A 40 7.44 -4.81 2.46
CA ARG A 40 6.25 -4.67 1.61
C ARG A 40 5.92 -3.20 1.34
N ASP A 41 6.09 -2.34 2.34
CA ASP A 41 5.84 -0.90 2.24
C ASP A 41 6.89 -0.19 1.37
N LEU A 42 8.17 -0.56 1.47
CA LEU A 42 9.18 -0.09 0.52
C LEU A 42 8.86 -0.50 -0.92
N ALA A 43 8.54 -1.78 -1.13
CA ALA A 43 8.22 -2.29 -2.46
C ALA A 43 6.97 -1.61 -3.04
N SER A 44 5.90 -1.50 -2.25
CA SER A 44 4.66 -0.84 -2.65
C SER A 44 4.89 0.64 -2.96
N GLY A 45 5.67 1.34 -2.12
CA GLY A 45 6.08 2.72 -2.35
C GLY A 45 6.84 2.90 -3.65
N GLY A 46 7.85 2.06 -3.90
CA GLY A 46 8.62 2.07 -5.15
C GLY A 46 7.75 1.83 -6.38
N PHE A 47 6.85 0.84 -6.35
CA PHE A 47 5.92 0.56 -7.45
C PHE A 47 4.96 1.73 -7.71
N LEU A 48 4.43 2.34 -6.66
CA LEU A 48 3.55 3.51 -6.76
C LEU A 48 4.27 4.69 -7.40
N LEU A 49 5.51 4.97 -7.00
CA LEU A 49 6.27 6.11 -7.50
C LEU A 49 6.76 5.90 -8.95
N ALA A 50 7.22 4.70 -9.27
CA ALA A 50 7.78 4.39 -10.60
C ALA A 50 6.71 4.38 -11.70
N LYS A 51 5.62 3.62 -11.50
CA LYS A 51 4.60 3.42 -12.53
C LYS A 51 3.20 3.76 -12.03
N GLY A 52 2.86 3.37 -10.80
CA GLY A 52 1.48 3.39 -10.33
C GLY A 52 0.59 2.44 -11.15
N GLY A 53 -0.72 2.72 -11.17
CA GLY A 53 -1.69 1.92 -11.92
C GLY A 53 -2.40 0.85 -11.08
N PRO A 54 -3.26 0.03 -11.70
CA PRO A 54 -4.15 -0.89 -10.99
C PRO A 54 -3.45 -1.83 -10.04
N LEU A 55 -2.34 -2.45 -10.48
CA LEU A 55 -1.61 -3.42 -9.68
C LEU A 55 -0.92 -2.78 -8.47
N ALA A 56 -0.38 -1.57 -8.62
CA ALA A 56 0.29 -0.87 -7.53
C ALA A 56 -0.68 -0.46 -6.42
N TYR A 57 -1.86 0.05 -6.79
CA TYR A 57 -2.91 0.36 -5.80
C TYR A 57 -3.56 -0.92 -5.24
N GLY A 58 -3.69 -1.97 -6.05
CA GLY A 58 -4.34 -3.22 -5.65
C GLY A 58 -3.52 -4.00 -4.63
N SER A 59 -2.21 -4.11 -4.84
CA SER A 59 -1.30 -4.74 -3.88
C SER A 59 -1.27 -3.96 -2.56
N ARG A 60 -1.23 -2.62 -2.62
CA ARG A 60 -1.35 -1.75 -1.45
C ARG A 60 -2.63 -2.03 -0.67
N ALA A 61 -3.78 -2.11 -1.35
CA ALA A 61 -5.06 -2.39 -0.71
C ALA A 61 -5.06 -3.74 0.02
N LEU A 62 -4.57 -4.80 -0.63
CA LEU A 62 -4.44 -6.12 -0.01
C LEU A 62 -3.54 -6.07 1.23
N PHE A 63 -2.46 -5.30 1.16
CA PHE A 63 -1.53 -5.18 2.26
C PHE A 63 -2.12 -4.45 3.46
N ASP A 64 -2.74 -3.29 3.23
CA ASP A 64 -3.39 -2.50 4.28
C ASP A 64 -4.54 -3.30 4.95
N PHE A 65 -5.31 -4.09 4.18
CA PHE A 65 -6.34 -4.98 4.76
C PHE A 65 -5.74 -6.13 5.57
N GLY A 66 -4.62 -6.71 5.12
CA GLY A 66 -3.88 -7.71 5.89
C GLY A 66 -3.41 -7.15 7.23
N ASP A 67 -2.85 -5.95 7.22
CA ASP A 67 -2.36 -5.29 8.43
C ASP A 67 -3.51 -4.92 9.38
N ALA A 68 -4.66 -4.50 8.82
CA ALA A 68 -5.89 -4.30 9.60
C ALA A 68 -6.35 -5.59 10.29
N PHE A 69 -6.34 -6.71 9.56
CA PHE A 69 -6.72 -8.01 10.11
C PHE A 69 -5.78 -8.47 11.23
N VAL A 70 -4.47 -8.32 11.03
CA VAL A 70 -3.45 -8.73 12.02
C VAL A 70 -3.53 -7.90 13.29
N THR A 71 -3.78 -6.58 13.16
CA THR A 71 -3.73 -5.65 14.30
C THR A 71 -5.07 -5.44 15.00
N ARG A 72 -6.18 -5.97 14.46
CA ARG A 72 -7.55 -5.70 14.98
C ARG A 72 -7.75 -5.99 16.46
N ASN A 73 -7.11 -7.05 16.99
CA ASN A 73 -7.30 -7.48 18.37
C ASN A 73 -6.33 -6.78 19.34
N THR A 74 -5.17 -6.32 18.87
CA THR A 74 -4.12 -5.73 19.71
C THR A 74 -4.14 -4.20 19.66
N LYS A 75 -4.44 -3.62 18.50
CA LYS A 75 -4.43 -2.17 18.23
C LYS A 75 -5.59 -1.79 17.30
N PRO A 76 -6.85 -1.75 17.78
CA PRO A 76 -8.03 -1.53 16.93
C PRO A 76 -8.02 -0.18 16.18
N LYS A 77 -7.39 0.86 16.75
CA LYS A 77 -7.22 2.16 16.07
C LYS A 77 -6.29 2.08 14.85
N ILE A 78 -5.19 1.32 14.97
CA ILE A 78 -4.27 1.06 13.85
C ILE A 78 -5.01 0.24 12.79
N ALA A 79 -5.78 -0.78 13.22
CA ALA A 79 -6.56 -1.59 12.31
C ALA A 79 -7.60 -0.78 11.52
N ALA A 80 -8.30 0.15 12.18
CA ALA A 80 -9.25 1.04 11.52
C ALA A 80 -8.55 1.97 10.51
N ALA A 81 -7.40 2.53 10.87
CA ALA A 81 -6.60 3.35 9.95
C ALA A 81 -6.13 2.53 8.73
N ALA A 82 -5.60 1.34 8.95
CA ALA A 82 -5.18 0.43 7.90
C ALA A 82 -6.36 0.04 6.99
N ALA A 83 -7.53 -0.29 7.55
CA ALA A 83 -8.72 -0.57 6.75
C ALA A 83 -9.15 0.64 5.89
N ALA A 84 -9.06 1.86 6.41
CA ALA A 84 -9.37 3.08 5.66
C ALA A 84 -8.39 3.30 4.49
N PHE A 85 -7.08 3.09 4.71
CA PHE A 85 -6.09 3.14 3.64
C PHE A 85 -6.30 2.03 2.60
N GLY A 86 -6.65 0.81 3.05
CA GLY A 86 -7.00 -0.30 2.18
C GLY A 86 -8.19 0.02 1.28
N LEU A 87 -9.25 0.61 1.85
CA LEU A 87 -10.42 1.06 1.09
C LEU A 87 -10.08 2.16 0.08
N LEU A 88 -9.28 3.16 0.49
CA LEU A 88 -8.80 4.21 -0.41
C LEU A 88 -8.02 3.62 -1.59
N SER A 89 -7.07 2.72 -1.31
CA SER A 89 -6.26 2.03 -2.32
C SER A 89 -7.12 1.17 -3.25
N LEU A 90 -8.15 0.51 -2.74
CA LEU A 90 -9.12 -0.24 -3.56
C LEU A 90 -9.89 0.69 -4.52
N VAL A 91 -10.39 1.82 -4.01
CA VAL A 91 -11.07 2.83 -4.85
C VAL A 91 -10.14 3.32 -5.96
N LEU A 92 -8.87 3.61 -5.64
CA LEU A 92 -7.88 4.03 -6.64
C LEU A 92 -7.56 2.94 -7.65
N THR A 93 -7.55 1.67 -7.23
CA THR A 93 -7.41 0.51 -8.11
C THR A 93 -8.54 0.46 -9.13
N ILE A 94 -9.79 0.55 -8.67
CA ILE A 94 -10.98 0.54 -9.53
C ILE A 94 -10.93 1.72 -10.52
N ARG A 95 -10.57 2.92 -10.06
CA ARG A 95 -10.45 4.10 -10.93
C ARG A 95 -9.35 3.91 -11.98
N ALA A 96 -8.22 3.32 -11.61
CA ALA A 96 -7.13 3.04 -12.55
C ALA A 96 -7.54 2.00 -13.60
N ILE A 97 -8.28 0.96 -13.22
CA ILE A 97 -8.81 -0.05 -14.17
C ILE A 97 -9.77 0.62 -15.16
N ARG A 98 -10.70 1.44 -14.68
CA ARG A 98 -11.65 2.15 -15.55
C ARG A 98 -10.94 3.06 -16.54
N ARG A 99 -9.95 3.82 -16.08
CA ARG A 99 -9.15 4.70 -16.95
C ARG A 99 -8.44 3.92 -18.06
N ASN A 100 -7.81 2.80 -17.73
CA ASN A 100 -7.14 1.94 -18.72
C ASN A 100 -8.12 1.35 -19.75
N ARG A 101 -9.39 1.13 -19.39
CA ARG A 101 -10.42 0.65 -20.34
C ARG A 101 -10.93 1.76 -21.27
N SER A 102 -10.91 3.02 -20.83
CA SER A 102 -11.39 4.18 -21.61
C SER A 102 -10.36 4.72 -22.61
N GLN A 103 -9.10 4.32 -22.50
CA GLN A 103 -8.05 4.56 -23.49
C GLN A 103 -7.61 3.20 -24.05
N PRO A 104 -8.37 2.58 -24.97
CA PRO A 104 -7.80 1.51 -25.77
C PRO A 104 -6.63 2.10 -26.56
N ASP A 105 -5.47 1.43 -26.52
CA ASP A 105 -4.35 1.75 -27.39
C ASP A 105 -4.82 1.59 -28.83
N ILE A 106 -5.27 2.68 -29.46
CA ILE A 106 -5.41 2.71 -30.91
C ILE A 106 -3.97 2.74 -31.43
N PRO A 107 -3.52 1.72 -32.18
CA PRO A 107 -2.20 1.74 -32.77
C PRO A 107 -2.07 3.01 -33.61
N SER A 108 -1.03 3.80 -33.38
CA SER A 108 -0.74 5.03 -34.14
C SER A 108 -0.51 4.79 -35.64
N GLU A 109 -0.52 3.53 -36.08
CA GLU A 109 -0.46 3.13 -37.48
C GLU A 109 -1.83 3.17 -38.20
N LEU A 110 -2.91 3.52 -37.50
CA LEU A 110 -4.28 3.56 -38.06
C LEU A 110 -4.97 4.93 -37.94
N ALA A 111 -4.24 6.01 -37.64
CA ALA A 111 -4.76 7.38 -37.56
C ALA A 111 -4.11 8.28 -38.61
#